data_AF-A0AAW2DKX7-F1
#
_entry.id   AF-A0AAW2DKX7-F1
#
_cell.length_a   1.000
_cell.length_b   1.000
_cell.length_c   1.000
_cell.angle_alpha   90.00
_cell.angle_beta   90.00
_cell.angle_gamma   90.00
#
_symmetry.space_group_name_H-M   'P 1'
#
loop_
_entity.id
_entity.type
_entity.pdbx_description
1 polymer ?
#
loop_
_entity_poly.entity_id
_entity_poly.type
_entity_poly.pdbx_seq_one_letter_code
_entity_poly.pdbx_strand_id
1 'polypeptide(L)'
;MNEMKDINEDAYFWLKGHTTTIWARHVFRVDGLGDTVLNNMCESFNSRIIKFRGKPIISMLEDIRLYLMNRSQQNRLSILKVESELCPKVCKRLHREKMNSSKWLACWSSDTKFEVKNGLQSFIVDLEKRTCTCRKWDITGIPCCHAISCIFFNREAAEKYTNDCYKVSTYKACYEPIIDPINGQNMWTPTGLPPVQPPIKRRPPGRPKKKKAREPNEPRRSHSKGLGIAKRCKSCGKIGHNKRSCKGEVGGNSSLPTAGGGSPNSRSSSLE
;
A
#
# COMPACT_ATOMS: atom_id res chain seq x y z
N MET A 1 -25.60 -7.99 -10.01
CA MET A 1 -25.45 -8.84 -8.80
C MET A 1 -25.80 -10.29 -9.09
N ASN A 2 -26.87 -10.59 -9.83
CA ASN A 2 -27.22 -11.98 -10.18
C ASN A 2 -26.15 -12.66 -11.04
N GLU A 3 -25.58 -11.95 -12.03
CA GLU A 3 -24.45 -12.45 -12.82
C GLU A 3 -23.22 -12.87 -11.97
N MET A 4 -22.99 -12.21 -10.83
CA MET A 4 -21.88 -12.58 -9.93
C MET A 4 -22.19 -13.87 -9.18
N LYS A 5 -23.46 -14.11 -8.85
CA LYS A 5 -23.91 -15.34 -8.20
C LYS A 5 -23.70 -16.55 -9.11
N ASP A 6 -23.94 -16.38 -10.41
CA ASP A 6 -23.75 -17.44 -11.41
C ASP A 6 -22.28 -17.82 -11.61
N ILE A 7 -21.36 -16.87 -11.35
CA ILE A 7 -19.90 -17.11 -11.43
C ILE A 7 -19.36 -17.72 -10.13
N ASN A 8 -19.74 -17.17 -8.98
CA ASN A 8 -19.27 -17.63 -7.68
C ASN A 8 -20.25 -17.24 -6.56
N GLU A 9 -20.94 -18.24 -6.03
CA GLU A 9 -21.97 -18.05 -5.01
C GLU A 9 -21.40 -17.60 -3.65
N ASP A 10 -20.24 -18.11 -3.24
CA ASP A 10 -19.56 -17.70 -2.00
C ASP A 10 -19.17 -16.21 -2.02
N ALA A 11 -18.60 -15.76 -3.14
CA ALA A 11 -18.22 -14.36 -3.33
C ALA A 11 -19.45 -13.45 -3.33
N TYR A 12 -20.56 -13.91 -3.93
CA TYR A 12 -21.83 -13.20 -3.90
C TYR A 12 -22.34 -13.02 -2.46
N PHE A 13 -22.39 -14.11 -1.67
CA PHE A 13 -22.87 -14.03 -0.29
C PHE A 13 -21.94 -13.21 0.60
N TRP A 14 -20.62 -13.34 0.41
CA TRP A 14 -19.64 -12.50 1.09
C TRP A 14 -19.86 -11.02 0.80
N LEU A 15 -20.05 -10.64 -0.47
CA LEU A 15 -20.27 -9.25 -0.86
C LEU A 15 -21.63 -8.73 -0.37
N LYS A 16 -22.67 -9.57 -0.43
CA LYS A 16 -24.02 -9.26 0.07
C LYS A 16 -24.05 -9.05 1.58
N GLY A 17 -23.17 -9.70 2.33
CA GLY A 17 -22.99 -9.48 3.77
C GLY A 17 -22.44 -8.10 4.13
N HIS A 18 -21.96 -7.33 3.14
CA HIS A 18 -21.43 -5.98 3.34
C HIS A 18 -22.36 -4.92 2.74
N THR A 19 -22.53 -3.81 3.45
CA THR A 19 -23.35 -2.68 2.98
C THR A 19 -22.82 -2.11 1.66
N THR A 20 -23.71 -1.81 0.72
CA THR A 20 -23.35 -1.25 -0.61
C THR A 20 -22.55 0.05 -0.53
N THR A 21 -22.62 0.78 0.59
CA THR A 21 -21.85 1.99 0.86
C THR A 21 -20.34 1.80 0.86
N ILE A 22 -19.83 0.57 1.08
CA ILE A 22 -18.37 0.34 1.17
C ILE A 22 -17.75 -0.15 -0.15
N TRP A 23 -18.55 -0.68 -1.08
CA TRP A 23 -18.04 -1.31 -2.30
C TRP A 23 -18.71 -0.81 -3.60
N ALA A 24 -19.94 -0.28 -3.53
CA ALA A 24 -20.66 0.19 -4.71
C ALA A 24 -20.47 1.71 -4.88
N ARG A 25 -19.68 2.10 -5.89
CA ARG A 25 -19.29 3.50 -6.14
C ARG A 25 -20.46 4.50 -6.16
N HIS A 26 -21.61 4.11 -6.69
CA HIS A 26 -22.77 5.01 -6.78
C HIS A 26 -23.30 5.47 -5.41
N VAL A 27 -23.05 4.68 -4.35
CA VAL A 27 -23.49 4.92 -2.96
C VAL A 27 -22.38 5.53 -2.09
N PHE A 28 -21.21 5.82 -2.66
CA PHE A 28 -20.12 6.41 -1.87
C PHE A 28 -20.48 7.79 -1.35
N ARG A 29 -20.00 8.10 -0.15
CA ARG A 29 -20.09 9.43 0.42
C ARG A 29 -19.30 10.41 -0.45
N VAL A 30 -19.77 11.64 -0.49
CA VAL A 30 -19.24 12.71 -1.34
C VAL A 30 -18.18 13.57 -0.65
N ASP A 31 -18.03 13.40 0.68
CA ASP A 31 -17.07 14.13 1.51
C ASP A 31 -15.62 13.72 1.26
N GLY A 32 -15.38 12.47 0.82
CA GLY A 32 -14.03 11.95 0.61
C GLY A 32 -13.29 12.48 -0.63
N LEU A 33 -14.00 13.10 -1.59
CA LEU A 33 -13.44 13.66 -2.82
C LEU A 33 -12.42 12.73 -3.52
N GLY A 34 -12.74 11.43 -3.62
CA GLY A 34 -11.83 10.41 -4.11
C GLY A 34 -12.57 9.25 -4.74
N ASP A 35 -12.13 8.84 -5.93
CA ASP A 35 -12.63 7.64 -6.61
C ASP A 35 -11.80 6.38 -6.32
N THR A 36 -10.81 6.49 -5.44
CA THR A 36 -9.87 5.41 -5.14
C THR A 36 -10.34 4.63 -3.92
N VAL A 37 -10.93 3.47 -4.17
CA VAL A 37 -11.22 2.45 -3.14
C VAL A 37 -10.29 1.29 -3.37
N LEU A 38 -9.01 1.51 -3.06
CA LEU A 38 -7.96 0.50 -3.23
C LEU A 38 -7.03 0.50 -2.02
N ASN A 39 -6.49 -0.69 -1.71
CA ASN A 39 -5.47 -0.96 -0.70
C ASN A 39 -4.13 -0.23 -0.96
N ASN A 40 -4.08 0.65 -1.95
CA ASN A 40 -2.89 1.35 -2.40
C ASN A 40 -2.20 2.14 -1.27
N MET A 41 -2.96 2.69 -0.32
CA MET A 41 -2.39 3.37 0.84
C MET A 41 -1.59 2.41 1.72
N CYS A 42 -2.18 1.26 2.08
CA CYS A 42 -1.50 0.26 2.90
C CYS A 42 -0.34 -0.38 2.13
N GLU A 43 -0.48 -0.65 0.83
CA GLU A 43 0.62 -1.17 0.00
C GLU A 43 1.78 -0.19 -0.11
N SER A 44 1.49 1.09 -0.34
CA SER A 44 2.49 2.17 -0.37
C SER A 44 3.20 2.29 0.98
N PHE A 45 2.45 2.31 2.08
CA PHE A 45 3.01 2.35 3.43
C PHE A 45 3.89 1.13 3.71
N ASN A 46 3.37 -0.07 3.47
CA ASN A 46 4.08 -1.33 3.71
C ASN A 46 5.36 -1.41 2.88
N SER A 47 5.30 -1.04 1.59
CA SER A 47 6.48 -1.03 0.72
C SER A 47 7.59 -0.13 1.28
N ARG A 48 7.22 0.97 1.95
CA ARG A 48 8.18 1.94 2.48
C ARG A 48 8.72 1.55 3.85
N ILE A 49 7.87 1.05 4.75
CA ILE A 49 8.26 0.74 6.12
C ILE A 49 9.13 -0.53 6.22
N ILE A 50 9.00 -1.46 5.25
CA ILE A 50 9.73 -2.75 5.25
C ILE A 50 11.25 -2.59 5.43
N LYS A 51 11.84 -1.54 4.85
CA LYS A 51 13.29 -1.29 4.97
C LYS A 51 13.73 -0.71 6.32
N PHE A 52 12.80 -0.14 7.08
CA PHE A 52 13.07 0.50 8.37
C PHE A 52 12.72 -0.40 9.55
N ARG A 53 11.64 -1.19 9.44
CA ARG A 53 11.07 -1.99 10.53
C ARG A 53 12.00 -3.04 11.17
N GLY A 54 13.12 -3.36 10.52
CA GLY A 54 14.11 -4.31 11.01
C GLY A 54 15.24 -3.66 11.81
N LYS A 55 15.25 -2.34 11.94
CA LYS A 55 16.31 -1.57 12.62
C LYS A 55 15.99 -1.38 14.10
N PRO A 56 17.00 -1.10 14.96
CA PRO A 56 16.75 -0.63 16.33
C PRO A 56 15.80 0.56 16.35
N ILE A 57 15.01 0.72 17.42
CA ILE A 57 13.92 1.70 17.48
C ILE A 57 14.37 3.13 17.15
N ILE A 58 15.49 3.57 17.72
CA ILE A 58 16.06 4.91 17.48
C ILE A 58 16.42 5.07 16.00
N SER A 59 17.20 4.13 15.44
CA SER A 59 17.60 4.16 14.03
C SER A 59 16.40 4.08 13.07
N MET A 60 15.37 3.30 13.42
CA MET A 60 14.14 3.21 12.63
C MET A 60 13.41 4.54 12.59
N LEU A 61 13.24 5.21 13.73
CA LEU A 61 12.57 6.50 13.82
C LEU A 61 13.36 7.59 13.09
N GLU A 62 14.69 7.64 13.28
CA GLU A 62 15.54 8.61 12.57
C GLU A 62 15.48 8.44 11.05
N ASP A 63 15.53 7.21 10.56
CA ASP A 63 15.42 6.96 9.12
C ASP A 63 14.04 7.32 8.54
N ILE A 64 12.96 7.09 9.30
CA ILE A 64 11.60 7.48 8.91
C ILE A 64 11.50 9.01 8.89
N ARG A 65 12.01 9.70 9.91
CA ARG A 65 12.06 11.16 9.99
C ARG A 65 12.80 11.73 8.79
N LEU A 66 14.03 11.26 8.52
CA LEU A 66 14.83 11.68 7.37
C LEU A 66 14.12 11.40 6.05
N TYR A 67 13.42 10.27 5.92
CA TYR A 67 12.64 10.00 4.72
C TYR A 67 11.49 10.99 4.52
N LEU A 68 10.69 11.24 5.56
CA LEU A 68 9.56 12.16 5.49
C LEU A 68 10.03 13.59 5.23
N MET A 69 11.12 14.01 5.86
CA MET A 69 11.76 15.31 5.65
C MET A 69 12.20 15.49 4.19
N ASN A 70 12.98 14.54 3.66
CA ASN A 70 13.43 14.57 2.26
C ASN A 70 12.26 14.50 1.26
N ARG A 71 11.26 13.65 1.52
CA ARG A 71 10.08 13.54 0.66
C ARG A 71 9.27 14.83 0.64
N SER A 72 9.05 15.45 1.80
CA SER A 72 8.33 16.71 1.91
C SER A 72 9.07 17.82 1.16
N GLN A 73 10.39 17.90 1.29
CA GLN A 73 11.21 18.85 0.54
C GLN A 73 11.16 18.60 -0.98
N GLN A 74 11.26 17.35 -1.42
CA GLN A 74 11.12 17.00 -2.84
C GLN A 74 9.75 17.39 -3.38
N ASN A 75 8.68 17.18 -2.62
CA ASN A 75 7.33 17.57 -2.99
C ASN A 75 7.22 19.09 -3.16
N ARG A 76 7.75 19.89 -2.23
CA ARG A 76 7.83 21.36 -2.36
C ARG A 76 8.57 21.78 -3.62
N LEU A 77 9.77 21.24 -3.84
CA LEU A 77 10.55 21.57 -5.04
C LEU A 77 9.86 21.15 -6.33
N SER A 78 9.12 20.03 -6.30
CA SER A 78 8.40 19.55 -7.49
C SER A 78 7.23 20.45 -7.86
N ILE A 79 6.49 20.97 -6.88
CA ILE A 79 5.29 21.79 -7.14
C ILE A 79 5.65 23.21 -7.55
N LEU A 80 6.83 23.73 -7.19
CA LEU A 80 7.30 25.03 -7.65
C LEU A 80 7.48 25.11 -9.17
N LYS A 81 7.67 23.96 -9.84
CA LYS A 81 7.80 23.85 -11.30
C LYS A 81 6.45 23.82 -12.03
N VAL A 82 5.35 23.81 -11.29
CA VAL A 82 3.99 23.72 -11.84
C VAL A 82 3.42 25.13 -11.96
N GLU A 83 3.17 25.56 -13.20
CA GLU A 83 2.62 26.88 -13.52
C GLU A 83 1.08 26.90 -13.53
N SER A 84 0.44 25.74 -13.66
CA SER A 84 -1.03 25.63 -13.69
C SER A 84 -1.66 25.85 -12.31
N GLU A 85 -2.90 26.36 -12.29
CA GLU A 85 -3.67 26.50 -11.04
C GLU A 85 -3.96 25.14 -10.37
N LEU A 86 -4.23 24.10 -11.17
CA LEU A 86 -4.52 22.75 -10.70
C LEU A 86 -3.30 21.84 -10.71
N CYS A 87 -3.31 20.82 -9.85
CA CYS A 87 -2.26 19.81 -9.81
C CYS A 87 -2.15 19.03 -11.14
N PRO A 88 -0.94 18.64 -11.61
CA PRO A 88 -0.76 18.09 -12.96
C PRO A 88 -1.59 16.84 -13.29
N LYS A 89 -1.77 15.94 -12.31
CA LYS A 89 -2.61 14.74 -12.50
C LYS A 89 -4.08 15.10 -12.73
N VAL A 90 -4.55 16.14 -12.07
CA VAL A 90 -5.92 16.65 -12.18
C VAL A 90 -6.10 17.35 -13.52
N CYS A 91 -5.12 18.18 -13.95
CA CYS A 91 -5.12 18.76 -15.29
C CYS A 91 -5.25 17.68 -16.38
N LYS A 92 -4.44 16.62 -16.31
CA LYS A 92 -4.51 15.48 -17.26
C LYS A 92 -5.86 14.78 -17.26
N ARG A 93 -6.44 14.57 -16.06
CA ARG A 93 -7.77 13.98 -15.92
C ARG A 93 -8.84 14.89 -16.52
N LEU A 94 -8.82 16.18 -16.18
CA LEU A 94 -9.79 17.16 -16.66
C LEU A 94 -9.72 17.29 -18.18
N HIS A 95 -8.52 17.32 -18.76
CA HIS A 95 -8.33 17.34 -20.21
C HIS A 95 -9.01 16.15 -20.91
N ARG A 96 -8.90 14.94 -20.35
CA ARG A 96 -9.61 13.77 -20.88
C ARG A 96 -11.13 13.93 -20.79
N GLU A 97 -11.65 14.45 -19.69
CA GLU A 97 -13.09 14.71 -19.55
C GLU A 97 -13.56 15.81 -20.53
N LYS A 98 -12.74 16.83 -20.79
CA LYS A 98 -12.98 17.84 -21.85
C LYS A 98 -13.12 17.19 -23.22
N MET A 99 -12.19 16.30 -23.59
CA MET A 99 -12.26 15.58 -24.87
C MET A 99 -13.50 14.68 -24.97
N ASN A 100 -13.94 14.09 -23.87
CA ASN A 100 -15.15 13.27 -23.83
C ASN A 100 -16.45 14.07 -23.83
N SER A 101 -16.41 15.37 -23.50
CA SER A 101 -17.60 16.23 -23.40
C SER A 101 -18.25 16.53 -24.75
N SER A 102 -17.48 16.50 -25.85
CA SER A 102 -17.97 16.81 -27.20
C SER A 102 -19.09 15.88 -27.71
N LYS A 103 -19.24 14.70 -27.10
CA LYS A 103 -20.28 13.72 -27.42
C LYS A 103 -21.64 14.05 -26.80
N TRP A 104 -21.70 15.07 -25.97
CA TRP A 104 -22.83 15.36 -25.10
C TRP A 104 -23.45 16.70 -25.47
N LEU A 105 -24.75 16.70 -25.75
CA LEU A 105 -25.52 17.90 -26.04
C LEU A 105 -26.14 18.43 -24.75
N ALA A 106 -25.73 19.63 -24.33
CA ALA A 106 -26.34 20.31 -23.19
C ALA A 106 -27.63 21.05 -23.63
N CYS A 107 -28.70 20.83 -22.89
CA CYS A 107 -29.97 21.54 -23.01
C CYS A 107 -30.27 22.23 -21.67
N TRP A 108 -30.40 23.56 -21.66
CA TRP A 108 -30.73 24.27 -20.43
C TRP A 108 -32.17 23.94 -19.99
N SER A 109 -32.38 23.89 -18.68
CA SER A 109 -33.70 23.96 -18.07
C SER A 109 -33.86 25.23 -17.23
N SER A 110 -32.76 25.76 -16.70
CA SER A 110 -32.64 27.05 -16.02
C SER A 110 -31.20 27.55 -16.15
N ASP A 111 -30.88 28.71 -15.59
CA ASP A 111 -29.53 29.31 -15.65
C ASP A 111 -28.41 28.39 -15.15
N THR A 112 -28.71 27.53 -14.17
CA THR A 112 -27.74 26.65 -13.50
C THR A 112 -27.98 25.16 -13.73
N LYS A 113 -29.13 24.76 -14.28
CA LYS A 113 -29.51 23.36 -14.47
C LYS A 113 -29.66 22.97 -15.92
N PHE A 114 -29.12 21.80 -16.23
CA PHE A 114 -29.06 21.27 -17.58
C PHE A 114 -29.50 19.81 -17.62
N GLU A 115 -30.17 19.46 -18.69
CA GLU A 115 -30.27 18.09 -19.16
C GLU A 115 -29.21 17.88 -20.24
N VAL A 116 -28.38 16.85 -20.12
CA VAL A 116 -27.30 16.56 -21.06
C VAL A 116 -27.57 15.24 -21.74
N LYS A 117 -27.65 15.22 -23.08
CA LYS A 117 -28.09 14.06 -23.87
C LYS A 117 -26.99 13.53 -24.79
N ASN A 118 -26.98 12.22 -24.96
CA ASN A 118 -26.27 11.53 -26.03
C ASN A 118 -27.04 10.25 -26.39
N GLY A 119 -27.75 10.28 -27.52
CA GLY A 119 -28.66 9.20 -27.92
C GLY A 119 -29.75 8.97 -26.86
N LEU A 120 -29.85 7.73 -26.36
CA LEU A 120 -30.83 7.34 -25.34
C LEU A 120 -30.39 7.66 -23.90
N GLN A 121 -29.18 8.19 -23.71
CA GLN A 121 -28.66 8.52 -22.38
C GLN A 121 -28.89 9.99 -22.08
N SER A 122 -29.44 10.29 -20.90
CA SER A 122 -29.51 11.65 -20.37
C SER A 122 -29.05 11.72 -18.92
N PHE A 123 -28.47 12.85 -18.56
CA PHE A 123 -28.03 13.17 -17.21
C PHE A 123 -28.43 14.59 -16.84
N ILE A 124 -28.86 14.78 -15.60
CA ILE A 124 -29.09 16.10 -15.01
C ILE A 124 -27.77 16.60 -14.41
N VAL A 125 -27.41 17.84 -14.74
CA VAL A 125 -26.28 18.60 -14.19
C VAL A 125 -26.80 19.86 -13.54
N ASP A 126 -26.29 20.16 -12.35
CA ASP A 126 -26.54 21.42 -11.63
C ASP A 126 -25.17 22.06 -11.34
N LEU A 127 -24.87 23.17 -12.03
CA LEU A 127 -23.58 23.85 -11.96
C LEU A 127 -23.38 24.60 -10.65
N GLU A 128 -24.45 25.13 -10.08
CA GLU A 128 -24.43 25.85 -8.80
C GLU A 128 -24.12 24.89 -7.65
N LYS A 129 -24.84 23.76 -7.62
CA LYS A 129 -24.60 22.70 -6.61
C LYS A 129 -23.35 21.88 -6.90
N ARG A 130 -22.76 22.03 -8.09
CA ARG A 130 -21.62 21.23 -8.58
C ARG A 130 -21.89 19.73 -8.58
N THR A 131 -23.09 19.34 -9.02
CA THR A 131 -23.56 17.95 -9.01
C THR A 131 -23.87 17.45 -10.41
N CYS A 132 -23.74 16.13 -10.59
CA CYS A 132 -24.18 15.47 -11.81
C CYS A 132 -24.77 14.11 -11.45
N THR A 133 -25.91 13.76 -12.02
CA THR A 133 -26.58 12.46 -11.78
C THR A 133 -25.73 11.24 -12.12
N CYS A 134 -24.67 11.38 -12.92
CA CYS A 134 -23.66 10.33 -13.11
C CYS A 134 -22.76 10.06 -11.88
N ARG A 135 -22.89 10.88 -10.82
CA ARG A 135 -22.20 10.84 -9.52
C ARG A 135 -20.69 11.01 -9.55
N LYS A 136 -20.06 11.05 -10.72
CA LYS A 136 -18.60 11.21 -10.85
C LYS A 136 -18.12 12.53 -10.26
N TRP A 137 -18.80 13.63 -10.56
CA TRP A 137 -18.41 14.95 -10.07
C TRP A 137 -18.60 15.03 -8.55
N ASP A 138 -19.71 14.54 -8.03
CA ASP A 138 -20.05 14.50 -6.62
C ASP A 138 -19.00 13.73 -5.80
N ILE A 139 -18.56 12.58 -6.31
CA ILE A 139 -17.62 11.70 -5.60
C ILE A 139 -16.19 12.24 -5.68
N THR A 140 -15.77 12.82 -6.82
CA THR A 140 -14.37 13.17 -7.02
C THR A 140 -14.08 14.66 -6.89
N GLY A 141 -15.09 15.54 -6.88
CA GLY A 141 -14.90 16.99 -6.93
C GLY A 141 -14.28 17.50 -8.24
N ILE A 142 -14.24 16.67 -9.29
CA ILE A 142 -13.69 17.01 -10.60
C ILE A 142 -14.83 16.93 -11.61
N PRO A 143 -15.13 17.99 -12.38
CA PRO A 143 -16.18 17.97 -13.38
C PRO A 143 -16.04 16.78 -14.33
N CYS A 144 -17.12 16.02 -14.49
CA CYS A 144 -17.19 14.93 -15.47
C CYS A 144 -17.50 15.46 -16.87
N CYS A 145 -17.36 14.63 -17.91
CA CYS A 145 -17.67 15.02 -19.29
C CYS A 145 -19.07 15.64 -19.48
N HIS A 146 -20.10 15.21 -18.75
CA HIS A 146 -21.44 15.81 -18.82
C HIS A 146 -21.44 17.24 -18.26
N ALA A 147 -20.86 17.42 -17.08
CA ALA A 147 -20.75 18.73 -16.44
C ALA A 147 -19.93 19.70 -17.29
N ILE A 148 -18.84 19.22 -17.90
CA ILE A 148 -18.00 20.03 -18.79
C ILE A 148 -18.78 20.48 -20.04
N SER A 149 -19.66 19.64 -20.61
CA SER A 149 -20.50 20.06 -21.73
C SER A 149 -21.37 21.27 -21.35
N CYS A 150 -21.99 21.26 -20.16
CA CYS A 150 -22.75 22.41 -19.64
C CYS A 150 -21.88 23.65 -19.38
N ILE A 151 -20.69 23.45 -18.78
CA ILE A 151 -19.75 24.55 -18.50
C ILE A 151 -19.30 25.22 -19.81
N PHE A 152 -19.00 24.42 -20.83
CA PHE A 152 -18.61 24.93 -22.14
C PHE A 152 -19.76 25.59 -22.88
N PHE A 153 -20.99 25.08 -22.71
CA PHE A 153 -22.19 25.75 -23.20
C PHE A 153 -22.29 27.17 -22.63
N ASN A 154 -22.00 27.36 -21.34
CA ASN A 154 -21.94 28.67 -20.68
C ASN A 154 -20.67 29.49 -21.01
N ARG A 155 -19.77 28.99 -21.86
CA ARG A 155 -18.48 29.62 -22.22
C ARG A 155 -17.55 29.84 -21.03
N GLU A 156 -17.63 28.97 -20.03
CA GLU A 156 -16.82 29.05 -18.82
C GLU A 156 -15.66 28.05 -18.83
N ALA A 157 -14.70 28.26 -17.93
CA ALA A 157 -13.55 27.37 -17.77
C ALA A 157 -13.84 26.26 -16.74
N ALA A 158 -13.73 25.00 -17.15
CA ALA A 158 -13.96 23.84 -16.29
C ALA A 158 -13.04 23.78 -15.05
N GLU A 159 -11.87 24.40 -15.13
CA GLU A 159 -10.93 24.54 -14.03
C GLU A 159 -11.58 25.22 -12.80
N LYS A 160 -12.43 26.23 -13.01
CA LYS A 160 -13.14 26.97 -11.94
C LYS A 160 -14.10 26.10 -11.12
N TYR A 161 -14.55 25.01 -11.74
CA TYR A 161 -15.53 24.08 -11.18
C TYR A 161 -14.87 22.87 -10.49
N THR A 162 -13.54 22.80 -10.51
CA THR A 162 -12.78 21.78 -9.79
C THR A 162 -12.67 22.15 -8.31
N ASN A 163 -12.75 21.15 -7.42
CA ASN A 163 -12.65 21.36 -5.98
C ASN A 163 -11.26 21.93 -5.59
N ASP A 164 -11.26 22.83 -4.60
CA ASP A 164 -10.05 23.52 -4.13
C ASP A 164 -8.98 22.56 -3.58
N CYS A 165 -9.34 21.35 -3.14
CA CYS A 165 -8.38 20.34 -2.68
C CYS A 165 -7.35 19.94 -3.76
N TYR A 166 -7.64 20.23 -5.03
CA TYR A 166 -6.78 19.92 -6.17
C TYR A 166 -5.95 21.10 -6.67
N LYS A 167 -6.12 22.29 -6.09
CA LYS A 167 -5.33 23.46 -6.45
C LYS A 167 -3.89 23.31 -5.98
N VAL A 168 -2.98 23.90 -6.75
CA VAL A 168 -1.56 23.99 -6.41
C VAL A 168 -1.36 24.75 -5.11
N SER A 169 -2.17 25.77 -4.82
CA SER A 169 -2.16 26.50 -3.55
C SER A 169 -2.41 25.58 -2.35
N THR A 170 -3.44 24.73 -2.43
CA THR A 170 -3.77 23.76 -1.37
C THR A 170 -2.65 22.74 -1.20
N TYR A 171 -2.08 22.25 -2.31
CA TYR A 171 -0.91 21.37 -2.24
C TYR A 171 0.27 22.04 -1.52
N LYS A 172 0.56 23.31 -1.84
CA LYS A 172 1.63 24.07 -1.18
C LYS A 172 1.36 24.18 0.33
N ALA A 173 0.14 24.52 0.73
CA ALA A 173 -0.26 24.59 2.14
C ALA A 173 -0.10 23.24 2.86
N CYS A 174 -0.50 22.13 2.24
CA CYS A 174 -0.34 20.78 2.84
C CYS A 174 1.11 20.41 3.12
N TYR A 175 2.06 20.92 2.32
CA TYR A 175 3.48 20.67 2.48
C TYR A 175 4.24 21.85 3.08
N GLU A 176 3.58 22.94 3.47
CA GLU A 176 4.24 24.09 4.07
C GLU A 176 4.96 23.74 5.39
N PRO A 177 4.35 22.99 6.35
CA PRO A 177 5.01 22.64 7.60
C PRO A 177 6.28 21.82 7.40
N ILE A 178 7.39 22.23 8.02
CA ILE A 178 8.68 21.55 7.94
C ILE A 178 8.85 20.52 9.06
N ILE A 179 9.70 19.52 8.79
CA ILE A 179 10.21 18.61 9.82
C ILE A 179 11.61 19.11 10.13
N ASP A 180 11.83 19.58 11.35
CA ASP A 180 13.11 20.18 11.72
C ASP A 180 14.25 19.16 11.74
N PRO A 181 15.47 19.59 11.37
CA PRO A 181 16.66 18.79 11.58
C PRO A 181 16.91 18.60 13.07
N ILE A 182 17.41 17.43 13.43
CA ILE A 182 17.83 17.10 14.79
C ILE A 182 19.33 16.87 14.74
N ASN A 183 20.05 17.32 15.78
CA ASN A 183 21.47 17.06 15.92
C ASN A 183 21.77 15.56 15.98
N GLY A 184 23.05 15.19 15.83
CA GLY A 184 23.50 13.81 16.05
C GLY A 184 23.33 13.39 17.51
N GLN A 185 23.28 12.07 17.74
CA GLN A 185 23.11 11.48 19.07
C GLN A 185 24.16 11.96 20.09
N ASN A 186 25.35 12.32 19.62
CA ASN A 186 26.44 12.90 20.42
C ASN A 186 26.12 14.26 21.05
N MET A 187 25.09 14.96 20.56
CA MET A 187 24.66 16.28 21.04
C MET A 187 23.28 16.26 21.70
N TRP A 188 22.67 15.08 21.87
CA TRP A 188 21.35 14.97 22.49
C TRP A 188 21.47 15.17 23.99
N THR A 189 20.55 15.97 24.56
CA THR A 189 20.47 16.16 26.00
C THR A 189 20.10 14.85 26.69
N PRO A 190 20.84 14.40 27.71
CA PRO A 190 20.47 13.25 28.50
C PRO A 190 19.13 13.51 29.18
N THR A 191 18.18 12.58 29.03
CA THR A 191 16.82 12.74 29.58
C THR A 191 16.71 12.43 31.07
N GLY A 192 17.79 11.94 31.70
CA GLY A 192 17.78 11.47 33.10
C GLY A 192 16.93 10.21 33.33
N LEU A 193 16.27 9.68 32.30
CA LEU A 193 15.47 8.47 32.36
C LEU A 193 16.37 7.22 32.28
N PRO A 194 15.95 6.09 32.88
CA PRO A 194 16.66 4.84 32.73
C PRO A 194 16.84 4.46 31.25
N PRO A 195 17.99 3.89 30.86
CA PRO A 195 18.20 3.44 29.50
C PRO A 195 17.12 2.44 29.08
N VAL A 196 16.60 2.59 27.85
CA VAL A 196 15.69 1.60 27.28
C VAL A 196 16.42 0.27 27.21
N GLN A 197 15.93 -0.72 27.96
CA GLN A 197 16.51 -2.06 27.93
C GLN A 197 16.33 -2.68 26.55
N PRO A 198 17.30 -3.50 26.08
CA PRO A 198 17.14 -4.20 24.81
C PRO A 198 15.87 -5.05 24.86
N PRO A 199 15.14 -5.18 23.74
CA PRO A 199 13.99 -6.07 23.69
C PRO A 199 14.39 -7.46 24.17
N ILE A 200 13.61 -8.04 25.07
CA ILE A 200 13.82 -9.40 25.55
C ILE A 200 13.82 -10.31 24.31
N LYS A 201 14.99 -10.85 23.95
CA LYS A 201 15.16 -11.74 22.81
C LYS A 201 14.47 -13.07 23.11
N ARG A 202 13.15 -13.13 22.94
CA ARG A 202 12.47 -14.42 22.80
C ARG A 202 12.90 -15.00 21.45
N ARG A 203 13.48 -16.19 21.41
CA ARG A 203 13.60 -16.94 20.15
C ARG A 203 12.16 -17.26 19.72
N PRO A 204 11.62 -16.67 18.64
CA PRO A 204 10.39 -17.22 18.09
C PRO A 204 10.70 -18.67 17.68
N PRO A 205 9.79 -19.63 17.91
CA PRO A 205 9.89 -20.94 17.30
C PRO A 205 10.00 -20.75 15.77
N GLY A 206 11.16 -21.09 15.22
CA GLY A 206 11.42 -21.00 13.77
C GLY A 206 12.04 -19.69 13.25
N ARG A 207 12.52 -19.77 12.00
CA ARG A 207 13.24 -18.69 11.30
C ARG A 207 12.30 -17.50 11.02
N PRO A 208 12.64 -16.27 11.44
CA PRO A 208 11.87 -15.07 11.08
C PRO A 208 11.72 -14.96 9.56
N LYS A 209 10.48 -15.06 9.07
CA LYS A 209 10.19 -14.93 7.65
C LYS A 209 10.31 -13.45 7.28
N LYS A 210 11.30 -13.10 6.46
CA LYS A 210 11.46 -11.74 5.89
C LYS A 210 10.37 -11.39 4.87
N LYS A 211 9.59 -12.37 4.40
CA LYS A 211 8.53 -12.19 3.40
C LYS A 211 7.17 -12.58 4.02
N LYS A 212 6.10 -11.88 3.61
CA LYS A 212 4.70 -12.23 3.94
C LYS A 212 4.44 -13.69 3.59
N ALA A 213 3.64 -14.39 4.40
CA ALA A 213 3.06 -15.66 3.99
C ALA A 213 2.15 -15.41 2.78
N ARG A 214 2.35 -16.15 1.70
CA ARG A 214 1.51 -16.07 0.51
C ARG A 214 0.17 -16.75 0.79
N GLU A 215 -0.90 -16.15 0.30
CA GLU A 215 -2.22 -16.80 0.29
C GLU A 215 -2.23 -17.95 -0.75
N PRO A 216 -3.13 -18.94 -0.62
CA PRO A 216 -3.14 -20.13 -1.47
C PRO A 216 -3.17 -19.83 -2.98
N ASN A 217 -3.75 -18.68 -3.36
CA ASN A 217 -3.99 -18.27 -4.74
C ASN A 217 -2.90 -17.36 -5.33
N GLU A 218 -1.82 -17.05 -4.60
CA GLU A 218 -0.73 -16.22 -5.14
C GLU A 218 0.20 -17.03 -6.08
N PRO A 219 0.41 -16.58 -7.34
CA PRO A 219 1.24 -17.31 -8.30
C PRO A 219 2.69 -17.42 -7.83
N ARG A 220 3.23 -18.65 -7.87
CA ARG A 220 4.64 -18.89 -7.57
C ARG A 220 5.49 -18.35 -8.70
N ARG A 221 6.40 -17.41 -8.43
CA ARG A 221 7.56 -17.18 -9.31
C ARG A 221 8.29 -18.53 -9.45
N SER A 222 8.32 -19.04 -10.68
CA SER A 222 9.05 -20.26 -11.03
C SER A 222 10.53 -20.00 -10.80
N HIS A 223 11.02 -20.37 -9.61
CA HIS A 223 12.44 -20.65 -9.47
C HIS A 223 12.62 -22.04 -10.04
N SER A 224 13.33 -22.12 -11.17
CA SER A 224 13.96 -23.36 -11.63
C SER A 224 14.62 -23.99 -10.41
N LYS A 225 14.00 -25.06 -9.88
CA LYS A 225 14.67 -25.94 -8.94
C LYS A 225 15.77 -26.57 -9.78
N GLY A 226 17.00 -26.07 -9.61
CA GLY A 226 18.17 -26.69 -10.20
C GLY A 226 18.07 -28.19 -9.98
N LEU A 227 17.99 -28.92 -11.09
CA LEU A 227 17.94 -30.37 -11.16
C LEU A 227 18.97 -30.97 -10.19
N GLY A 228 18.59 -32.05 -9.52
CA GLY A 228 19.29 -32.65 -8.38
C GLY A 228 20.72 -33.12 -8.67
N ILE A 229 21.65 -32.19 -8.77
CA ILE A 229 23.08 -32.48 -8.76
C ILE A 229 23.45 -32.78 -7.31
N ALA A 230 23.67 -34.06 -7.02
CA ALA A 230 24.06 -34.54 -5.71
C ALA A 230 25.37 -33.83 -5.29
N LYS A 231 25.32 -33.11 -4.17
CA LYS A 231 26.45 -32.27 -3.72
C LYS A 231 27.56 -33.17 -3.19
N ARG A 232 28.76 -33.06 -3.79
CA ARG A 232 29.98 -33.72 -3.32
C ARG A 232 30.65 -32.88 -2.24
N CYS A 233 30.93 -33.49 -1.08
CA CYS A 233 31.60 -32.82 0.02
C CYS A 233 33.08 -32.59 -0.32
N LYS A 234 33.55 -31.33 -0.31
CA LYS A 234 34.96 -30.99 -0.58
C LYS A 234 35.93 -31.40 0.54
N SER A 235 35.44 -31.78 1.72
CA SER A 235 36.28 -32.20 2.85
C SER A 235 36.50 -33.71 2.91
N CYS A 236 35.46 -34.53 2.66
CA CYS A 236 35.54 -35.99 2.76
C CYS A 236 35.26 -36.72 1.44
N GLY A 237 35.02 -35.99 0.34
CA GLY A 237 34.74 -36.57 -0.98
C GLY A 237 33.37 -37.23 -1.15
N LYS A 238 32.63 -37.51 -0.07
CA LYS A 238 31.34 -38.23 -0.12
C LYS A 238 30.21 -37.37 -0.70
N ILE A 239 29.30 -38.01 -1.43
CA ILE A 239 28.14 -37.38 -2.08
C ILE A 239 26.95 -37.37 -1.12
N GLY A 240 26.13 -36.32 -1.14
CA GLY A 240 24.89 -36.21 -0.35
C GLY A 240 24.95 -35.17 0.76
N HIS A 241 26.11 -34.55 1.01
CA HIS A 241 26.27 -33.49 1.99
C HIS A 241 27.35 -32.48 1.57
N ASN A 242 27.43 -31.33 2.24
CA ASN A 242 28.43 -30.29 1.94
C ASN A 242 29.44 -30.13 3.08
N LYS A 243 30.53 -29.37 2.87
CA LYS A 243 31.60 -29.15 3.85
C LYS A 243 31.09 -28.69 5.23
N ARG A 244 29.98 -27.93 5.29
CA ARG A 244 29.42 -27.41 6.55
C ARG A 244 28.66 -28.45 7.36
N SER A 245 28.23 -29.55 6.74
CA SER A 245 27.50 -30.64 7.39
C SER A 245 28.32 -31.94 7.45
N CYS A 246 29.64 -31.84 7.25
CA CYS A 246 30.55 -32.97 7.27
C CYS A 246 30.89 -33.32 8.72
N LYS A 247 30.41 -34.46 9.22
CA LYS A 247 30.71 -34.99 10.56
C LYS A 247 32.05 -35.75 10.57
N GLY A 248 33.13 -35.12 10.11
CA GLY A 248 34.41 -35.80 9.84
C GLY A 248 34.87 -36.74 10.96
N GLU A 249 35.55 -37.82 10.61
CA GLU A 249 36.38 -38.57 11.56
C GLU A 249 37.63 -37.72 11.83
N VAL A 250 37.75 -37.21 13.05
CA VAL A 250 38.99 -36.58 13.53
C VAL A 250 39.96 -37.68 13.90
N GLY A 251 40.99 -37.86 13.08
CA GLY A 251 42.08 -38.79 13.35
C GLY A 251 42.95 -38.29 14.50
N GLY A 252 43.06 -39.12 15.54
CA GLY A 252 44.31 -39.37 16.29
C GLY A 252 44.72 -38.41 17.40
N ASN A 253 44.62 -38.94 18.63
CA ASN A 253 45.40 -38.64 19.84
C ASN A 253 44.91 -37.52 20.76
N SER A 254 44.04 -37.87 21.71
CA SER A 254 44.38 -37.96 23.14
C SER A 254 43.21 -38.58 23.91
N SER A 255 43.43 -39.76 24.47
CA SER A 255 42.56 -40.46 25.41
C SER A 255 42.51 -39.75 26.77
N LEU A 256 41.36 -39.79 27.45
CA LEU A 256 41.14 -39.81 28.91
C LEU A 256 39.62 -39.70 29.22
N PRO A 257 39.13 -40.17 30.38
CA PRO A 257 39.03 -41.56 30.81
C PRO A 257 37.57 -42.00 31.02
N THR A 258 37.37 -43.31 31.03
CA THR A 258 36.19 -44.00 31.55
C THR A 258 35.93 -43.66 33.01
N ALA A 259 34.73 -43.17 33.31
CA ALA A 259 34.12 -43.27 34.64
C ALA A 259 32.94 -44.25 34.54
N GLY A 260 33.17 -45.48 35.03
CA GLY A 260 32.11 -46.44 35.29
C GLY A 260 31.65 -46.33 36.74
N GLY A 261 30.38 -46.68 36.98
CA GLY A 261 29.90 -47.11 38.29
C GLY A 261 28.61 -46.43 38.75
N GLY A 262 27.48 -47.13 38.61
CA GLY A 262 26.22 -46.78 39.27
C GLY A 262 24.96 -47.37 38.64
N SER A 263 24.83 -48.70 38.62
CA SER A 263 23.59 -49.45 38.32
C SER A 263 22.53 -49.27 39.45
N PRO A 264 21.42 -50.04 39.46
CA PRO A 264 20.26 -50.01 38.58
C PRO A 264 18.96 -49.76 39.39
N ASN A 265 17.82 -49.55 38.76
CA ASN A 265 16.57 -49.98 39.40
C ASN A 265 15.57 -50.51 38.37
N SER A 266 15.32 -51.81 38.49
CA SER A 266 14.27 -52.54 37.80
C SER A 266 12.94 -52.29 38.49
N ARG A 267 11.89 -52.03 37.70
CA ARG A 267 10.56 -52.58 37.96
C ARG A 267 9.90 -52.94 36.63
N SER A 268 9.81 -54.25 36.44
CA SER A 268 8.98 -54.96 35.47
C SER A 268 7.51 -54.68 35.68
N SER A 269 6.73 -54.55 34.61
CA SER A 269 5.82 -55.63 34.17
C SER A 269 5.03 -55.17 32.94
N SER A 270 5.20 -55.89 31.85
CA SER A 270 4.29 -55.95 30.71
C SER A 270 2.89 -56.40 31.13
N LEU A 271 1.91 -56.10 30.28
CA LEU A 271 0.76 -56.89 29.81
C LEU A 271 -0.22 -55.86 29.22
N GLU A 272 -0.69 -55.94 27.97
CA GLU A 272 -0.77 -57.06 27.01
C GLU A 272 -0.29 -56.64 25.61
#